data_AF-A0A6I9P723-F1
#
_entry.id   AF-A0A6I9P723-F1
#
_cell.length_a   1.000
_cell.length_b   1.000
_cell.length_c   1.000
_cell.angle_alpha   90.00
_cell.angle_beta   90.00
_cell.angle_gamma   90.00
#
_symmetry.space_group_name_H-M   'P 1'
#
loop_
_entity.id
_entity.type
_entity.pdbx_description
1 polymer ?
#
loop_
_entity_poly.entity_id
_entity_poly.type
_entity_poly.pdbx_seq_one_letter_code
_entity_poly.pdbx_strand_id
1 'polypeptide(L)'
;MGVKSDIINFPVSSCLSPTDKSLEFDRDFRIRHYAGDVVYSVVGFIDKNKDTLFQDFKRLLYNSSNPVLKCMWPEGKLRINEVTKRPLTAATLFKNSMIMLVENLACKEPYYVRCIKPNEVKSPLLFEQERCRHQVEYLGLLENVRVRRAGFAYRQTYPRFLQRYLPHINHS
;
A
#
# COMPACT_ATOMS: atom_id res chain seq x y z
N MET A 1 5.50 -25.06 -7.38
CA MET A 1 4.06 -24.92 -7.66
C MET A 1 3.79 -23.45 -7.93
N GLY A 2 3.57 -23.10 -9.20
CA GLY A 2 3.44 -21.73 -9.64
C GLY A 2 2.17 -21.07 -9.10
N VAL A 3 2.35 -19.95 -8.41
CA VAL A 3 1.23 -19.06 -8.08
C VAL A 3 0.90 -18.31 -9.37
N LYS A 4 -0.19 -18.71 -10.02
CA LYS A 4 -0.78 -17.94 -11.11
C LYS A 4 -1.06 -16.54 -10.59
N SER A 5 -0.48 -15.54 -11.24
CA SER A 5 -0.91 -14.15 -11.14
C SER A 5 -2.30 -14.05 -11.78
N ASP A 6 -3.32 -14.45 -11.03
CA ASP A 6 -4.69 -14.15 -11.38
C ASP A 6 -4.86 -12.64 -11.20
N ILE A 7 -4.67 -11.94 -12.32
CA ILE A 7 -5.13 -10.57 -12.52
C ILE A 7 -6.62 -10.61 -12.24
N ILE A 8 -7.01 -10.15 -11.06
CA ILE A 8 -8.40 -9.90 -10.72
C ILE A 8 -8.87 -8.84 -11.71
N ASN A 9 -9.55 -9.30 -12.77
CA ASN A 9 -10.32 -8.43 -13.66
C ASN A 9 -11.41 -7.80 -12.82
N PHE A 10 -11.15 -6.60 -12.29
CA PHE A 10 -12.18 -5.76 -11.74
C PHE A 10 -13.09 -5.32 -12.88
N PRO A 11 -14.41 -5.61 -12.84
CA PRO A 11 -15.32 -5.08 -13.83
C PRO A 11 -15.26 -3.56 -13.73
N VAL A 12 -14.84 -2.90 -14.82
CA VAL A 12 -14.98 -1.46 -15.00
C VAL A 12 -16.48 -1.18 -14.94
N SER A 13 -16.94 -0.82 -13.74
CA SER A 13 -18.34 -0.55 -13.48
C SER A 13 -18.61 0.86 -14.00
N SER A 14 -18.88 0.99 -15.30
CA SER A 14 -19.49 2.19 -15.87
C SER A 14 -20.97 2.24 -15.46
N CYS A 15 -21.22 2.62 -14.20
CA CYS A 15 -22.55 2.99 -13.72
C CYS A 15 -22.40 4.28 -12.91
N LEU A 16 -22.40 5.42 -13.62
CA LEU A 16 -22.62 6.72 -13.00
C LEU A 16 -24.13 6.88 -12.84
N SER A 17 -24.65 6.66 -11.63
CA SER A 17 -25.98 7.17 -11.30
C SER A 17 -25.90 8.71 -11.33
N PRO A 18 -26.70 9.41 -12.15
CA PRO A 18 -26.65 10.88 -12.28
C PRO A 18 -26.97 11.66 -10.99
N THR A 19 -27.32 10.97 -9.91
CA THR A 19 -27.79 11.51 -8.63
C THR A 19 -26.78 11.41 -7.48
N ASP A 20 -25.56 10.93 -7.72
CA ASP A 20 -24.52 10.89 -6.68
C ASP A 20 -23.96 12.30 -6.43
N LYS A 21 -24.56 13.03 -5.49
CA LYS A 21 -24.16 14.38 -5.08
C LYS A 21 -22.78 14.44 -4.39
N SER A 22 -22.09 13.31 -4.24
CA SER A 22 -20.78 13.24 -3.56
C SER A 22 -19.59 13.54 -4.48
N LEU A 23 -19.78 13.70 -5.79
CA LEU A 23 -18.72 13.87 -6.79
C LEU A 23 -18.91 15.20 -7.51
N GLU A 24 -17.92 16.10 -7.41
CA GLU A 24 -17.94 17.34 -8.18
C GLU A 24 -17.45 17.08 -9.61
N PHE A 25 -18.31 17.38 -10.59
CA PHE A 25 -18.01 17.20 -12.02
C PHE A 25 -16.75 17.99 -12.43
N ASP A 26 -15.90 17.39 -13.26
CA ASP A 26 -14.58 17.92 -13.70
C ASP A 26 -13.53 18.15 -12.59
N ARG A 27 -13.84 17.83 -11.33
CA ARG A 27 -12.90 17.96 -10.21
C ARG A 27 -12.56 16.61 -9.57
N ASP A 28 -13.55 15.75 -9.37
CA ASP A 28 -13.37 14.52 -8.62
C ASP A 28 -13.56 13.28 -9.49
N PHE A 29 -12.83 12.21 -9.18
CA PHE A 29 -13.02 10.89 -9.77
C PHE A 29 -12.97 9.80 -8.68
N ARG A 30 -13.60 8.66 -8.94
CA ARG A 30 -13.67 7.53 -7.99
C ARG A 30 -12.91 6.33 -8.53
N ILE A 31 -12.11 5.70 -7.68
CA ILE A 31 -11.47 4.41 -7.95
C ILE A 31 -11.95 3.40 -6.91
N ARG A 32 -12.31 2.21 -7.37
CA ARG A 32 -12.58 1.07 -6.49
C ARG A 32 -11.27 0.40 -6.09
N HIS A 33 -10.95 0.41 -4.80
CA HIS A 33 -9.83 -0.30 -4.21
C HIS A 33 -10.31 -1.56 -3.47
N TYR A 34 -9.38 -2.43 -3.08
CA TYR A 34 -9.70 -3.61 -2.26
C TYR A 34 -10.34 -3.23 -0.90
N ALA A 35 -10.06 -2.03 -0.41
CA ALA A 35 -10.58 -1.47 0.83
C ALA A 35 -11.91 -0.70 0.65
N GLY A 36 -12.45 -0.65 -0.57
CA GLY A 36 -13.65 0.12 -0.91
C GLY A 36 -13.39 1.22 -1.94
N ASP A 37 -14.45 1.96 -2.25
CA ASP A 37 -14.40 3.06 -3.20
C ASP A 37 -13.75 4.31 -2.57
N VAL A 38 -12.80 4.92 -3.27
CA VAL A 38 -12.09 6.13 -2.85
C VAL A 38 -12.31 7.23 -3.87
N VAL A 39 -12.70 8.41 -3.40
CA VAL A 39 -12.86 9.62 -4.21
C VAL A 39 -11.57 10.45 -4.15
N TYR A 40 -11.06 10.83 -5.31
CA TYR A 40 -9.86 11.62 -5.50
C TYR A 40 -10.21 12.94 -6.19
N SER A 41 -9.72 14.04 -5.65
CA SER A 41 -9.80 15.37 -6.27
C SER A 41 -8.56 15.63 -7.14
N VAL A 42 -8.75 16.01 -8.41
CA VAL A 42 -7.66 16.36 -9.34
C VAL A 42 -6.93 17.65 -8.97
N VAL A 43 -7.50 18.46 -8.06
CA VAL A 43 -6.90 19.72 -7.60
C VAL A 43 -5.47 19.49 -7.09
N GLY A 44 -4.51 20.14 -7.73
CA GLY A 44 -3.09 20.07 -7.40
C GLY A 44 -2.37 18.79 -7.82
N PHE A 45 -3.00 17.88 -8.57
CA PHE A 45 -2.33 16.65 -9.07
C PHE A 45 -1.11 16.99 -9.92
N ILE A 46 -1.25 17.93 -10.86
CA ILE A 46 -0.16 18.32 -11.76
C ILE A 46 0.99 18.95 -10.98
N ASP A 47 0.69 19.86 -10.05
CA ASP A 47 1.72 20.57 -9.30
C ASP A 47 2.45 19.65 -8.32
N LYS A 48 1.74 18.74 -7.63
CA LYS A 48 2.37 17.70 -6.79
C LYS A 48 3.21 16.71 -7.60
N ASN A 49 2.93 16.53 -8.89
CA ASN A 49 3.65 15.62 -9.76
C ASN A 49 4.92 16.25 -10.39
N LYS A 50 5.03 17.58 -10.38
CA LYS A 50 6.22 18.31 -10.83
C LYS A 50 7.30 18.19 -9.74
N ASP A 51 8.25 17.28 -9.94
CA ASP A 51 9.43 17.10 -9.07
C ASP A 51 10.71 17.61 -9.74
N THR A 52 10.61 18.76 -10.40
CA THR A 52 11.72 19.38 -11.11
C THR A 52 12.64 20.11 -10.13
N LEU A 53 13.73 19.47 -9.72
CA LEU A 53 14.88 20.17 -9.14
C LEU A 53 15.84 20.58 -10.26
N PHE A 54 15.90 21.88 -10.55
CA PHE A 54 16.76 22.42 -11.60
C PHE A 54 18.24 22.14 -11.35
N GLN A 55 18.99 21.93 -12.44
CA GLN A 55 20.42 21.59 -12.38
C GLN A 55 21.25 22.69 -11.70
N ASP A 56 20.85 23.96 -11.82
CA ASP A 56 21.55 25.08 -11.18
C ASP A 56 21.48 25.01 -9.66
N PHE A 57 20.34 24.61 -9.09
CA PHE A 57 20.23 24.37 -7.65
C PHE A 57 21.09 23.20 -7.19
N LYS A 58 21.12 22.10 -7.96
CA LYS A 58 22.00 20.95 -7.66
C LYS A 58 23.48 21.37 -7.67
N ARG A 59 23.89 22.20 -8.62
CA ARG A 59 25.25 22.74 -8.72
C ARG A 59 25.59 23.68 -7.56
N LEU A 60 24.66 24.55 -7.19
CA LEU A 60 24.82 25.44 -6.02
C LEU A 60 25.06 24.62 -4.75
N LEU A 61 24.25 23.59 -4.52
CA LEU A 61 24.36 22.71 -3.35
C LEU A 61 25.66 21.90 -3.37
N TYR A 62 26.09 21.43 -4.54
CA TYR A 62 27.38 20.74 -4.70
C TYR A 62 28.59 21.63 -4.40
N ASN A 63 28.51 22.92 -4.74
CA ASN A 63 29.58 23.90 -4.48
C ASN A 63 29.52 24.50 -3.07
N SER A 64 28.61 24.04 -2.22
CA SER A 64 28.56 24.45 -0.82
C SER A 64 29.85 24.08 -0.09
N SER A 65 30.27 24.93 0.85
CA SER A 65 31.36 24.64 1.77
C SER A 65 31.01 23.52 2.76
N ASN A 66 29.72 23.20 2.93
CA ASN A 66 29.28 22.11 3.80
C ASN A 66 29.49 20.74 3.09
N PRO A 67 30.33 19.85 3.64
CA PRO A 67 30.62 18.57 3.01
C PRO A 67 29.39 17.66 2.89
N VAL A 68 28.42 17.76 3.79
CA VAL A 68 27.17 16.96 3.74
C VAL A 68 26.34 17.36 2.53
N LEU A 69 26.13 18.68 2.33
CA LEU A 69 25.38 19.18 1.17
C LEU A 69 26.08 18.81 -0.13
N LYS A 70 27.41 18.91 -0.18
CA LYS A 70 28.18 18.49 -1.34
C LYS A 70 28.00 17.00 -1.67
N CYS A 71 28.00 16.13 -0.65
CA CYS A 71 27.83 14.68 -0.83
C CYS A 71 26.41 14.26 -1.23
N MET A 72 25.38 15.02 -0.85
CA MET A 72 23.98 14.72 -1.20
C MET A 72 23.63 15.01 -2.67
N TRP A 73 24.35 15.94 -3.33
CA TRP A 73 24.09 16.33 -4.73
C TRP A 73 25.31 16.13 -5.64
N PRO A 74 25.83 14.90 -5.80
CA PRO A 74 27.00 14.63 -6.64
C PRO A 74 26.78 15.00 -8.11
N GLU A 75 25.53 14.96 -8.56
CA GLU A 75 25.10 15.32 -9.92
C GLU A 75 25.29 16.80 -10.24
N GLY A 76 25.48 17.66 -9.24
CA GLY A 76 25.81 19.07 -9.44
C GLY A 76 27.16 19.30 -10.16
N LYS A 77 28.03 18.27 -10.19
CA LYS A 77 29.30 18.28 -10.95
C LYS A 77 29.08 18.22 -12.47
N LEU A 78 27.95 17.69 -12.94
CA LEU A 78 27.68 17.45 -14.37
C LEU A 78 27.52 18.76 -15.15
N ARG A 79 27.99 18.76 -16.41
CA ARG A 79 27.84 19.90 -17.32
C ARG A 79 26.41 19.94 -17.90
N ILE A 80 25.94 21.14 -18.25
CA ILE A 80 24.57 21.36 -18.76
C ILE A 80 24.26 20.45 -19.96
N ASN A 81 25.26 20.19 -20.80
CA ASN A 81 25.14 19.39 -22.02
C ASN A 81 25.01 17.87 -21.75
N GLU A 82 25.32 17.42 -20.53
CA GLU A 82 25.22 16.00 -20.13
C GLU A 82 23.86 15.67 -19.50
N VAL A 83 23.06 16.69 -19.18
CA VAL A 83 21.75 16.57 -18.49
C VAL A 83 20.62 16.83 -19.48
N THR A 84 20.56 16.04 -20.57
CA THR A 84 19.52 16.17 -21.60
C THR A 84 18.25 15.39 -21.29
N LYS A 85 18.25 14.55 -20.25
CA LYS A 85 17.08 13.78 -19.86
C LYS A 85 16.10 14.66 -19.08
N ARG A 86 14.84 14.66 -19.52
CA ARG A 86 13.74 15.24 -18.74
C ARG A 86 13.75 14.61 -17.35
N PRO A 87 13.67 15.42 -16.28
CA PRO A 87 13.58 14.89 -14.93
C PRO A 87 12.33 14.02 -14.81
N LEU A 88 12.44 12.96 -14.02
CA LEU A 88 11.32 12.08 -13.72
C LEU A 88 10.26 12.86 -12.93
N THR A 89 8.99 12.51 -13.14
CA THR A 89 7.90 13.05 -12.33
C THR A 89 7.85 12.37 -10.96
N ALA A 90 7.23 13.03 -9.97
CA ALA A 90 7.06 12.45 -8.64
C ALA A 90 6.37 11.07 -8.69
N ALA A 91 5.33 10.94 -9.53
CA ALA A 91 4.62 9.68 -9.72
C ALA A 91 5.51 8.57 -10.30
N THR A 92 6.44 8.91 -11.20
CA THR A 92 7.36 7.94 -11.79
C THR A 92 8.38 7.48 -10.76
N LEU A 93 8.92 8.41 -9.95
CA LEU A 93 9.83 8.09 -8.87
C LEU A 93 9.15 7.16 -7.84
N PHE A 94 7.94 7.52 -7.39
CA PHE A 94 7.18 6.72 -6.46
C PHE A 94 6.86 5.31 -7.02
N LYS A 95 6.45 5.22 -8.30
CA LYS A 95 6.21 3.95 -8.98
C LYS A 95 7.47 3.07 -8.99
N ASN A 96 8.62 3.63 -9.38
CA ASN A 96 9.87 2.88 -9.43
C ASN A 96 10.30 2.39 -8.05
N SER A 97 10.20 3.25 -7.03
CA SER A 97 10.49 2.86 -5.64
C SER A 97 9.57 1.74 -5.14
N MET A 98 8.27 1.78 -5.48
CA MET A 98 7.33 0.71 -5.13
C MET A 98 7.67 -0.61 -5.83
N ILE A 99 8.00 -0.58 -7.12
CA ILE A 99 8.39 -1.78 -7.88
C ILE A 99 9.62 -2.42 -7.25
N MET A 100 10.68 -1.62 -7.00
CA MET A 100 11.90 -2.10 -6.35
C MET A 100 11.63 -2.71 -4.97
N LEU A 101 10.72 -2.12 -4.19
CA LEU A 101 10.34 -2.66 -2.89
C LEU A 101 9.65 -4.03 -3.01
N VAL A 102 8.69 -4.16 -3.94
CA VAL A 102 7.96 -5.40 -4.19
C VAL A 102 8.90 -6.50 -4.68
N GLU A 103 9.82 -6.21 -5.59
CA GLU A 103 10.84 -7.15 -6.06
C GLU A 103 11.74 -7.64 -4.91
N ASN A 104 12.16 -6.73 -4.04
CA ASN A 104 12.98 -7.06 -2.88
C ASN A 104 12.23 -7.90 -1.82
N LEU A 105 10.92 -7.70 -1.67
CA LEU A 105 10.07 -8.52 -0.81
C LEU A 105 9.80 -9.91 -1.43
N ALA A 106 9.66 -9.98 -2.75
CA ALA A 106 9.36 -11.22 -3.47
C ALA A 106 10.48 -12.27 -3.40
N CYS A 107 11.73 -11.84 -3.19
CA CYS A 107 12.88 -12.75 -3.04
C CYS A 107 13.08 -13.28 -1.61
N LYS A 108 12.15 -13.02 -0.68
CA LYS A 108 12.24 -13.41 0.74
C LYS A 108 11.01 -14.20 1.18
N GLU A 109 11.12 -14.83 2.35
CA GLU A 109 9.97 -15.41 3.04
C GLU A 109 9.22 -14.32 3.83
N PRO A 110 7.95 -14.03 3.50
CA PRO A 110 7.23 -12.93 4.13
C PRO A 110 6.48 -13.35 5.39
N TYR A 111 6.58 -12.53 6.42
CA TYR A 111 5.76 -12.60 7.63
C TYR A 111 4.95 -11.31 7.76
N TYR A 112 3.64 -11.42 8.01
CA TYR A 112 2.73 -10.28 8.02
C TYR A 112 2.18 -10.02 9.42
N VAL A 113 2.34 -8.78 9.89
CA VAL A 113 1.72 -8.26 11.12
C VAL A 113 0.69 -7.20 10.72
N ARG A 114 -0.52 -7.28 11.27
CA ARG A 114 -1.62 -6.36 11.01
C ARG A 114 -1.93 -5.61 12.31
N CYS A 115 -1.61 -4.32 12.33
CA CYS A 115 -1.82 -3.48 13.50
C CYS A 115 -3.21 -2.83 13.44
N ILE A 116 -3.90 -2.77 14.58
CA ILE A 116 -5.20 -2.11 14.73
C ILE A 116 -5.09 -1.09 15.86
N LYS A 117 -5.47 0.16 15.59
CA LYS A 117 -5.50 1.25 16.57
C LYS A 117 -6.87 1.27 17.27
N PRO A 118 -6.95 1.00 18.60
CA PRO A 118 -8.24 0.83 19.28
C PRO A 118 -9.04 2.12 19.45
N ASN A 119 -8.39 3.29 19.48
CA ASN A 119 -9.00 4.61 19.63
C ASN A 119 -8.05 5.72 19.15
N GLU A 120 -8.53 6.94 18.89
CA GLU A 120 -7.65 8.05 18.46
C GLU A 120 -6.86 8.71 19.58
N VAL A 121 -7.47 8.76 20.77
CA VAL A 121 -6.98 9.50 21.94
C VAL A 121 -5.80 8.82 22.64
N LYS A 122 -5.33 7.69 22.12
CA LYS A 122 -4.22 6.88 22.69
C LYS A 122 -4.51 6.40 24.12
N SER A 123 -5.78 6.21 24.47
CA SER A 123 -6.18 5.69 25.77
C SER A 123 -5.96 4.17 25.81
N PRO A 124 -5.37 3.62 26.88
CA PRO A 124 -5.13 2.17 26.97
C PRO A 124 -6.42 1.34 27.17
N LEU A 125 -7.51 1.94 27.66
CA LEU A 125 -8.74 1.24 28.03
C LEU A 125 -9.93 1.51 27.10
N LEU A 126 -9.77 2.44 26.16
CA LEU A 126 -10.85 2.81 25.24
C LEU A 126 -10.80 1.94 23.98
N PHE A 127 -11.93 1.34 23.63
CA PHE A 127 -12.08 0.58 22.39
C PHE A 127 -13.25 1.14 21.57
N GLU A 128 -12.94 1.76 20.44
CA GLU A 128 -13.92 2.29 19.51
C GLU A 128 -14.25 1.22 18.45
N GLN A 129 -15.35 0.51 18.65
CA GLN A 129 -15.72 -0.63 17.82
C GLN A 129 -15.85 -0.28 16.33
N GLU A 130 -16.55 0.79 15.98
CA GLU A 130 -16.74 1.20 14.58
C GLU A 130 -15.42 1.50 13.89
N ARG A 131 -14.48 2.12 14.61
CA ARG A 131 -13.16 2.41 14.10
C ARG A 131 -12.35 1.14 13.87
N CYS A 132 -12.37 0.20 14.81
CA CYS A 132 -11.72 -1.10 14.65
C CYS A 132 -12.36 -1.91 13.52
N ARG A 133 -13.69 -1.86 13.36
CA ARG A 133 -14.41 -2.50 12.26
C ARG A 133 -13.95 -1.96 10.91
N HIS A 134 -13.88 -0.64 10.75
CA HIS A 134 -13.38 -0.03 9.53
C HIS A 134 -11.92 -0.44 9.24
N GLN A 135 -11.08 -0.58 10.27
CA GLN A 135 -9.71 -1.09 10.14
C GLN A 135 -9.64 -2.54 9.68
N VAL A 136 -10.49 -3.41 10.23
CA VAL A 136 -10.59 -4.81 9.83
C VAL A 136 -10.99 -4.94 8.35
N GLU A 137 -11.89 -4.08 7.89
CA GLU A 137 -12.35 -4.01 6.49
C GLU A 137 -11.23 -3.51 5.57
N TYR A 138 -10.65 -2.33 5.82
CA TYR A 138 -9.63 -1.78 4.93
C TYR A 138 -8.31 -2.57 4.94
N LEU A 139 -8.00 -3.31 6.01
CA LEU A 139 -6.84 -4.22 6.05
C LEU A 139 -7.11 -5.54 5.31
N GLY A 140 -8.35 -5.77 4.85
CA GLY A 140 -8.76 -6.99 4.16
C GLY A 140 -8.71 -8.24 5.05
N LEU A 141 -8.86 -8.09 6.38
CA LEU A 141 -8.72 -9.22 7.30
C LEU A 141 -9.82 -10.27 7.09
N LEU A 142 -11.05 -9.82 6.79
CA LEU A 142 -12.17 -10.71 6.50
C LEU A 142 -11.91 -11.54 5.23
N GLU A 143 -11.41 -10.91 4.17
CA GLU A 143 -11.09 -11.61 2.92
C GLU A 143 -9.93 -12.60 3.13
N ASN A 144 -8.91 -12.21 3.89
CA ASN A 144 -7.82 -13.12 4.27
C ASN A 144 -8.33 -14.35 5.04
N VAL A 145 -9.28 -14.17 5.95
CA VAL A 145 -9.92 -15.29 6.66
C VAL A 145 -10.75 -16.14 5.69
N ARG A 146 -11.50 -15.51 4.79
CA ARG A 146 -12.33 -16.20 3.79
C ARG A 146 -11.49 -17.09 2.87
N VAL A 147 -10.41 -16.57 2.30
CA VAL A 147 -9.48 -17.31 1.44
C VAL A 147 -8.84 -18.48 2.20
N ARG A 148 -8.42 -18.27 3.46
CA ARG A 148 -7.88 -19.36 4.30
C ARG A 148 -8.91 -20.43 4.64
N ARG A 149 -10.17 -20.04 4.82
CA ARG A 149 -11.29 -20.95 5.13
C ARG A 149 -11.88 -21.66 3.91
N ALA A 150 -11.56 -21.24 2.68
CA ALA A 150 -12.02 -21.92 1.47
C ALA A 150 -11.45 -23.34 1.33
N GLY A 151 -10.36 -23.66 2.04
CA GLY A 151 -9.91 -25.03 2.25
C GLY A 151 -10.41 -25.63 3.58
N PHE A 152 -9.67 -26.60 4.11
CA PHE A 152 -9.89 -27.07 5.47
C PHE A 152 -9.39 -26.02 6.49
N ALA A 153 -10.33 -25.29 7.09
CA ALA A 153 -10.05 -24.22 8.05
C ALA A 153 -9.27 -24.69 9.28
N TYR A 154 -9.42 -25.96 9.65
CA TYR A 154 -8.71 -26.59 10.74
C TYR A 154 -7.86 -27.75 10.21
N ARG A 155 -6.58 -27.77 10.60
CA ARG A 155 -5.66 -28.87 10.31
C ARG A 155 -4.89 -29.17 11.58
N GLN A 156 -4.89 -30.43 11.98
CA GLN A 156 -4.19 -30.91 13.15
C GLN A 156 -3.50 -32.22 12.80
N THR A 157 -2.31 -32.45 13.37
CA THR A 157 -1.63 -33.73 13.23
C THR A 157 -2.37 -34.81 14.02
N TYR A 158 -2.39 -36.04 13.50
CA TYR A 158 -3.07 -37.17 14.14
C TYR A 158 -2.69 -37.38 15.61
N PRO A 159 -1.40 -37.34 16.03
CA PRO A 159 -1.05 -37.52 17.44
C PRO A 159 -1.70 -36.49 18.37
N ARG A 160 -1.71 -35.21 17.95
CA ARG A 160 -2.30 -34.12 18.74
C ARG A 160 -3.82 -34.20 18.78
N PHE A 161 -4.44 -34.71 17.71
CA PHE A 161 -5.88 -34.96 17.67
C PHE A 161 -6.27 -36.05 18.66
N LEU A 162 -5.61 -37.21 18.60
CA LEU A 162 -5.88 -38.34 19.49
C LEU A 162 -5.67 -37.97 20.95
N GLN A 163 -4.56 -37.31 21.30
CA GLN A 163 -4.30 -36.85 22.67
C GLN A 163 -5.44 -35.98 23.22
N ARG A 164 -6.06 -35.14 22.38
CA ARG A 164 -7.13 -34.23 22.80
C ARG A 164 -8.49 -34.89 22.88
N TYR A 165 -8.83 -35.76 21.93
CA TYR A 165 -10.20 -36.25 21.77
C TYR A 165 -10.42 -37.69 22.24
N LEU A 166 -9.38 -38.52 22.34
CA LEU A 166 -9.51 -39.90 22.82
C LEU A 166 -10.10 -40.01 24.24
N PRO A 167 -9.76 -39.14 25.21
CA PRO A 167 -10.39 -39.18 26.54
C PRO A 167 -11.90 -38.94 26.49
N HIS A 168 -12.40 -38.12 25.57
CA HIS A 168 -13.82 -37.84 25.42
C HIS A 168 -14.60 -39.03 24.81
N ILE A 169 -13.92 -39.85 24.01
CA ILE A 169 -14.49 -41.06 23.39
C ILE A 169 -14.58 -42.19 24.42
N ASN A 170 -13.59 -42.32 25.31
CA ASN A 170 -13.54 -43.41 26.29
C ASN A 170 -14.46 -43.22 27.51
N HIS A 171 -15.08 -42.05 27.66
CA HIS A 171 -16.04 -41.73 28.72
C HIS A 171 -17.50 -41.64 28.22
N SER A 172 -17.77 -42.04 26.98
CA SER A 172 -19.11 -42.19 26.39
C SER A 172 -19.49 -43.67 26.31
#